data_AF-A0A973MKL3-F1
#
_entry.id   AF-A0A973MKL3-F1
#
_cell.length_a   1.000
_cell.length_b   1.000
_cell.length_c   1.000
_cell.angle_alpha   90.00
_cell.angle_beta   90.00
_cell.angle_gamma   90.00
#
_symmetry.space_group_name_H-M   'P 1'
#
loop_
_entity.id
_entity.type
_entity.pdbx_description
1 polymer ?
#
loop_
_entity_poly.entity_id
_entity_poly.type
_entity_poly.pdbx_seq_one_letter_code
_entity_poly.pdbx_strand_id
1 'polypeptide(L)'
;MTIALEGPAAPLALTGPPPRDPRELVSGETFTKLVRYVTTHQEVHRFYAEREVGQMLVFLKAICQNPGVRLVPDLSVDPAWHAFLMHTQDYTSFEAEHNNGERLHHVPYIDADITSGAAMMRTIPLLHKTGFKVDAEFWETGASCCPPNPPPPCSDGD
;
A
#
# COMPACT_ATOMS: atom_id res chain seq x y z
N MET A 1 -24.33 -39.07 27.89
CA MET A 1 -22.97 -38.56 27.67
C MET A 1 -23.06 -37.67 26.43
N THR A 2 -23.12 -36.35 26.62
CA THR A 2 -23.39 -35.39 25.55
C THR A 2 -22.10 -34.62 25.27
N ILE A 3 -21.59 -34.70 24.05
CA ILE A 3 -20.48 -33.89 23.56
C ILE A 3 -21.12 -32.66 22.90
N ALA A 4 -20.86 -31.48 23.47
CA ALA A 4 -21.13 -30.20 22.80
C ALA A 4 -19.91 -29.88 21.93
N LEU A 5 -20.13 -29.74 20.62
CA LEU A 5 -19.17 -29.14 19.71
C LEU A 5 -19.20 -27.63 19.96
N GLU A 6 -18.14 -27.08 20.58
CA GLU A 6 -17.96 -25.64 20.64
C GLU A 6 -17.63 -25.14 19.23
N GLY A 7 -18.55 -24.37 18.63
CA GLY A 7 -18.26 -23.61 17.42
C GLY A 7 -17.17 -22.56 17.70
N PRO A 8 -16.37 -22.17 16.69
CA PRO A 8 -15.30 -21.20 16.88
C PRO A 8 -15.89 -19.87 17.35
N ALA A 9 -15.30 -19.33 18.43
CA ALA A 9 -15.64 -18.01 18.94
C ALA A 9 -15.57 -16.98 17.79
N ALA A 10 -16.64 -16.21 17.62
CA ALA A 10 -16.65 -15.06 16.74
C ALA A 10 -15.50 -14.12 17.12
N PRO A 11 -14.69 -13.61 16.17
CA PRO A 11 -13.61 -12.70 16.51
C PRO A 11 -14.22 -11.46 17.16
N LEU A 12 -13.69 -11.07 18.33
CA LEU A 12 -14.06 -9.82 18.98
C LEU A 12 -13.91 -8.69 17.97
N ALA A 13 -15.02 -8.05 17.62
CA ALA A 13 -15.02 -6.84 16.81
C ALA A 13 -14.15 -5.80 17.51
N LEU A 14 -13.09 -5.35 16.84
CA LEU A 14 -12.28 -4.22 17.29
C LEU A 14 -13.22 -3.01 17.43
N THR A 15 -13.47 -2.57 18.66
CA THR A 15 -14.37 -1.47 19.00
C THR A 15 -13.71 -0.12 18.69
N GLY A 16 -13.46 0.14 17.41
CA GLY A 16 -13.00 1.43 16.90
C GLY A 16 -13.88 1.92 15.74
N PRO A 17 -13.78 3.21 15.38
CA PRO A 17 -14.41 3.69 14.15
C PRO A 17 -13.88 2.90 12.94
N PRO A 18 -14.67 2.74 11.87
CA PRO A 18 -14.21 2.07 10.67
C PRO A 18 -12.97 2.78 10.10
N PRO A 19 -12.02 2.03 9.50
CA PRO A 19 -10.83 2.63 8.92
C PRO A 19 -11.21 3.60 7.79
N ARG A 20 -10.48 4.71 7.72
CA ARG A 20 -10.68 5.77 6.71
C ARG A 20 -10.21 5.33 5.33
N ASP A 21 -10.74 5.99 4.29
CA ASP A 21 -10.31 5.73 2.91
C ASP A 21 -8.92 6.36 2.67
N PRO A 22 -7.90 5.60 2.24
CA PRO A 22 -6.58 6.14 1.89
C PRO A 22 -6.62 7.26 0.84
N ARG A 23 -7.67 7.32 0.01
CA ARG A 23 -7.86 8.39 -1.00
C ARG A 23 -7.93 9.78 -0.38
N GLU A 24 -8.30 9.87 0.89
CA GLU A 24 -8.37 11.13 1.63
C GLU A 24 -6.99 11.74 1.94
N LEU A 25 -5.89 11.01 1.70
CA LEU A 25 -4.53 11.46 1.98
C LEU A 25 -3.97 12.42 0.92
N VAL A 26 -4.66 12.58 -0.21
CA VAL A 26 -4.29 13.49 -1.30
C VAL A 26 -5.55 14.10 -1.91
N SER A 27 -5.39 15.10 -2.78
CA SER A 27 -6.50 15.61 -3.57
C SER A 27 -7.05 14.53 -4.53
N GLY A 28 -8.35 14.59 -4.86
CA GLY A 28 -8.95 13.69 -5.85
C GLY A 28 -8.31 13.79 -7.24
N GLU A 29 -7.80 14.97 -7.60
CA GLU A 29 -7.04 15.18 -8.84
C GLU A 29 -5.72 14.41 -8.82
N THR A 30 -4.94 14.56 -7.73
CA THR A 30 -3.69 13.84 -7.52
C THR A 30 -3.93 12.33 -7.55
N PHE A 31 -4.94 11.83 -6.83
CA PHE A 31 -5.28 10.41 -6.82
C PHE A 31 -5.59 9.90 -8.23
N THR A 32 -6.44 10.61 -8.98
CA THR A 32 -6.81 10.25 -10.36
C THR A 32 -5.59 10.25 -11.28
N LYS A 33 -4.68 11.22 -11.13
CA LYS A 33 -3.44 11.33 -11.90
C LYS A 33 -2.52 10.14 -11.66
N LEU A 34 -2.31 9.76 -10.41
CA LEU A 34 -1.49 8.61 -10.02
C LEU A 34 -2.09 7.29 -10.51
N VAL A 35 -3.38 7.07 -10.30
CA VAL A 35 -4.08 5.87 -10.78
C VAL A 35 -3.96 5.72 -12.30
N ARG A 36 -4.14 6.80 -13.05
CA ARG A 36 -3.94 6.79 -14.50
C ARG A 36 -2.51 6.44 -14.86
N TYR A 37 -1.53 7.05 -14.20
CA TYR A 37 -0.12 6.77 -14.46
C TYR A 37 0.22 5.30 -14.23
N VAL A 38 -0.17 4.75 -13.08
CA VAL A 38 0.02 3.34 -12.70
C VAL A 38 -0.65 2.41 -13.71
N THR A 39 -1.92 2.65 -14.04
CA THR A 39 -2.67 1.87 -15.03
C THR A 39 -1.92 1.78 -16.36
N THR A 40 -1.41 2.92 -16.85
CA THR A 40 -0.74 2.99 -18.16
C THR A 40 0.68 2.41 -18.13
N HIS A 41 1.48 2.71 -17.10
CA HIS A 41 2.91 2.33 -17.10
C HIS A 41 3.17 0.94 -16.55
N GLN A 42 2.25 0.41 -15.74
CA GLN A 42 2.32 -0.97 -15.24
C GLN A 42 1.43 -1.93 -16.02
N GLU A 43 0.61 -1.43 -16.96
CA GLU A 43 -0.33 -2.22 -17.77
C GLU A 43 -1.31 -3.06 -16.92
N VAL A 44 -1.74 -2.50 -15.79
CA VAL A 44 -2.66 -3.14 -14.84
C VAL A 44 -4.08 -2.61 -14.99
N HIS A 45 -5.06 -3.37 -14.53
CA HIS A 45 -6.45 -2.90 -14.51
C HIS A 45 -6.62 -1.72 -13.54
N ARG A 46 -7.44 -0.73 -13.91
CA ARG A 46 -7.70 0.46 -13.08
C ARG A 46 -8.10 0.11 -11.64
N PHE A 47 -8.90 -0.94 -11.46
CA PHE A 47 -9.30 -1.42 -10.12
C PHE A 47 -8.09 -1.80 -9.24
N TYR A 48 -7.09 -2.47 -9.82
CA TYR A 48 -5.86 -2.81 -9.12
C TYR A 48 -5.05 -1.53 -8.81
N ALA A 49 -4.87 -0.65 -9.80
CA ALA A 49 -4.16 0.62 -9.63
C ALA A 49 -4.77 1.51 -8.52
N GLU A 50 -6.09 1.57 -8.42
CA GLU A 50 -6.77 2.32 -7.35
C GLU A 50 -6.45 1.77 -5.95
N ARG A 51 -6.34 0.44 -5.81
CA ARG A 51 -5.97 -0.20 -4.54
C ARG A 51 -4.48 -0.01 -4.23
N GLU A 52 -3.62 -0.21 -5.21
CA GLU A 52 -2.17 -0.04 -5.12
C GLU A 52 -1.78 1.39 -4.69
N VAL A 53 -2.34 2.40 -5.37
CA VAL A 53 -2.14 3.81 -5.01
C VAL A 53 -2.64 4.06 -3.58
N GLY A 54 -3.78 3.49 -3.20
CA GLY A 54 -4.27 3.56 -1.83
C GLY A 54 -3.27 3.01 -0.81
N GLN A 55 -2.72 1.81 -1.05
CA GLN A 55 -1.76 1.19 -0.14
C GLN A 55 -0.42 1.94 -0.08
N MET A 56 0.04 2.48 -1.20
CA MET A 56 1.19 3.37 -1.23
C MET A 56 0.98 4.61 -0.35
N LEU A 57 -0.20 5.24 -0.40
CA LEU A 57 -0.52 6.40 0.45
C LEU A 57 -0.51 6.05 1.94
N VAL A 58 -1.08 4.89 2.32
CA VAL A 58 -1.03 4.41 3.71
C VAL A 58 0.41 4.18 4.17
N PHE A 59 1.24 3.60 3.30
CA PHE A 59 2.65 3.38 3.57
C PHE A 59 3.41 4.69 3.81
N LEU A 60 3.27 5.68 2.93
CA LEU A 60 3.89 6.99 3.12
C LEU A 60 3.39 7.67 4.38
N LYS A 61 2.09 7.56 4.69
CA LYS A 61 1.53 8.10 5.93
C LYS A 61 2.16 7.45 7.17
N ALA A 62 2.39 6.14 7.14
CA ALA A 62 3.06 5.43 8.21
C ALA A 62 4.51 5.90 8.40
N ILE A 63 5.24 6.20 7.32
CA ILE A 63 6.59 6.79 7.42
C ILE A 63 6.52 8.15 8.15
N CYS A 64 5.62 9.04 7.72
CA CYS A 64 5.47 10.36 8.33
C CYS A 64 5.12 10.30 9.83
N GLN A 65 4.34 9.31 10.24
CA GLN A 65 3.93 9.12 11.64
C GLN A 65 4.99 8.46 12.52
N ASN A 66 6.05 7.88 11.92
CA ASN A 66 7.07 7.14 12.65
C ASN A 66 8.48 7.62 12.25
N PRO A 67 8.81 8.90 12.48
CA PRO A 67 10.12 9.43 12.13
C PRO A 67 11.24 8.66 12.85
N GLY A 68 12.31 8.33 12.12
CA GLY A 68 13.44 7.54 12.63
C GLY A 68 13.22 6.03 12.63
N VAL A 69 12.02 5.54 12.30
CA VAL A 69 11.77 4.11 12.11
C VAL A 69 11.89 3.77 10.64
N ARG A 70 12.77 2.83 10.30
CA ARG A 70 12.88 2.35 8.93
C ARG A 70 11.73 1.40 8.60
N LEU A 71 10.85 1.88 7.72
CA LEU A 71 9.80 1.10 7.07
C LEU A 71 10.18 0.80 5.63
N VAL A 72 9.66 -0.30 5.12
CA VAL A 72 9.87 -0.73 3.72
C VAL A 72 8.55 -1.02 3.04
N PRO A 73 8.38 -0.65 1.76
CA PRO A 73 7.20 -1.02 1.00
C PRO A 73 7.26 -2.51 0.64
N ASP A 74 6.10 -3.09 0.35
CA ASP A 74 6.02 -4.37 -0.34
C ASP A 74 6.40 -4.19 -1.82
N LEU A 75 6.86 -5.26 -2.46
CA LEU A 75 7.17 -5.28 -3.90
C LEU A 75 5.96 -4.90 -4.77
N SER A 76 4.75 -5.19 -4.31
CA SER A 76 3.51 -4.82 -4.99
C SER A 76 3.12 -3.35 -4.82
N VAL A 77 3.71 -2.63 -3.84
CA VAL A 77 3.34 -1.25 -3.48
C VAL A 77 4.40 -0.24 -3.92
N ASP A 78 5.67 -0.64 -3.96
CA ASP A 78 6.79 0.20 -4.38
C ASP A 78 6.61 0.84 -5.79
N PRO A 79 6.04 0.14 -6.80
CA PRO A 79 5.81 0.74 -8.12
C PRO A 79 4.87 1.96 -8.09
N ALA A 80 3.84 1.99 -7.24
CA ALA A 80 3.02 3.18 -7.05
C ALA A 80 3.78 4.32 -6.35
N TRP A 81 4.77 4.04 -5.50
CA TRP A 81 5.60 5.09 -4.91
C TRP A 81 6.53 5.71 -5.96
N HIS A 82 7.13 4.89 -6.82
CA HIS A 82 7.86 5.38 -7.99
C HIS A 82 6.98 6.28 -8.88
N ALA A 83 5.73 5.88 -9.12
CA ALA A 83 4.78 6.73 -9.84
C ALA A 83 4.59 8.09 -9.15
N PHE A 84 4.48 8.13 -7.82
CA PHE A 84 4.30 9.39 -7.10
C PHE A 84 5.55 10.29 -7.18
N LEU A 85 6.76 9.71 -7.13
CA LEU A 85 8.02 10.45 -7.29
C LEU A 85 8.14 11.12 -8.67
N MET A 86 7.51 10.57 -9.71
CA MET A 86 7.43 11.20 -11.03
C MET A 86 6.50 12.43 -11.07
N HIS A 87 5.67 12.64 -10.06
CA HIS A 87 4.72 13.75 -9.92
C HIS A 87 5.16 14.70 -8.80
N THR A 88 6.34 15.29 -8.97
CA THR A 88 7.06 16.00 -7.91
C THR A 88 6.29 17.15 -7.24
N GLN A 89 5.41 17.84 -7.97
CA GLN A 89 4.54 18.89 -7.40
C GLN A 89 3.51 18.31 -6.42
N ASP A 90 2.83 17.25 -6.82
CA ASP A 90 1.87 16.53 -5.98
C ASP A 90 2.58 15.87 -4.79
N TYR A 91 3.78 15.30 -5.01
CA TYR A 91 4.58 14.68 -3.95
C TYR A 91 5.02 15.70 -2.89
N THR A 92 5.51 16.86 -3.32
CA THR A 92 5.88 17.94 -2.40
C THR A 92 4.68 18.47 -1.62
N SER A 93 3.49 18.50 -2.24
CA SER A 93 2.24 18.89 -1.56
C SER A 93 1.86 17.89 -0.47
N PHE A 94 1.99 16.59 -0.73
CA PHE A 94 1.79 15.55 0.28
C PHE A 94 2.79 15.69 1.45
N GLU A 95 4.06 15.96 1.16
CA GLU A 95 5.09 16.18 2.19
C GLU A 95 4.78 17.39 3.06
N ALA A 96 4.35 18.50 2.46
CA ALA A 96 3.94 19.70 3.17
C ALA A 96 2.78 19.43 4.13
N GLU A 97 1.80 18.64 3.70
CA GLU A 97 0.61 18.32 4.49
C GLU A 97 0.87 17.27 5.59
N HIS A 98 1.63 16.21 5.27
CA HIS A 98 1.73 15.03 6.14
C HIS A 98 3.07 14.87 6.84
N ASN A 99 4.12 15.53 6.37
CA ASN A 99 5.49 15.38 6.86
C ASN A 99 6.17 16.71 7.21
N ASN A 100 5.40 17.74 7.55
CA ASN A 100 5.91 19.09 7.86
C ASN A 100 6.81 19.69 6.76
N GLY A 101 6.61 19.28 5.51
CA GLY A 101 7.43 19.69 4.36
C GLY A 101 8.79 19.01 4.26
N GLU A 102 9.10 18.05 5.14
CA GLU A 102 10.33 17.26 5.04
C GLU A 102 10.24 16.24 3.91
N ARG A 103 11.35 16.10 3.17
CA ARG A 103 11.44 15.20 2.03
C ARG A 103 11.47 13.74 2.48
N LEU A 104 10.55 12.95 1.94
CA LEU A 104 10.56 11.49 2.03
C LEU A 104 11.50 10.96 0.94
N HIS A 105 12.73 10.61 1.33
CA HIS A 105 13.72 10.08 0.39
C HIS A 105 13.47 8.60 0.08
N HIS A 106 13.27 8.28 -1.19
CA HIS A 106 13.31 6.91 -1.68
C HIS A 106 14.76 6.48 -1.87
N VAL A 107 15.15 5.38 -1.21
CA VAL A 107 16.50 4.81 -1.29
C VAL A 107 16.37 3.34 -1.70
N PRO A 108 16.64 2.99 -2.96
CA PRO A 108 16.51 1.62 -3.45
C PRO A 108 17.71 0.80 -2.97
N TYR A 109 17.63 0.29 -1.74
CA TYR A 109 18.68 -0.50 -1.12
C TYR A 109 18.09 -1.73 -0.42
N ILE A 110 18.69 -2.89 -0.69
CA ILE A 110 18.31 -4.19 -0.11
C ILE A 110 19.42 -4.64 0.83
N ASP A 111 19.05 -5.07 2.04
CA ASP A 111 19.96 -5.65 3.03
C ASP A 111 19.33 -6.85 3.75
N ALA A 112 20.06 -7.40 4.72
CA ALA A 112 19.64 -8.56 5.51
C ALA A 112 18.35 -8.33 6.30
N ASP A 113 18.06 -7.09 6.68
CA ASP A 113 16.86 -6.74 7.45
C ASP A 113 15.61 -6.80 6.54
N ILE A 114 15.75 -6.44 5.27
CA ILE A 114 14.72 -6.60 4.25
C ILE A 114 14.57 -8.07 3.84
N THR A 115 15.67 -8.74 3.49
CA THR A 115 15.61 -10.12 2.94
C THR A 115 15.18 -11.16 3.98
N SER A 116 15.40 -10.90 5.27
CA SER A 116 14.91 -11.77 6.35
C SER A 116 13.41 -11.59 6.66
N GLY A 117 12.75 -10.58 6.08
CA GLY A 117 11.36 -10.21 6.37
C GLY A 117 11.19 -9.41 7.68
N ALA A 118 12.27 -9.18 8.43
CA ALA A 118 12.21 -8.42 9.68
C ALA A 118 11.71 -6.99 9.47
N ALA A 119 12.09 -6.35 8.35
CA ALA A 119 11.58 -5.04 7.98
C ALA A 119 10.07 -5.04 7.72
N MET A 120 9.54 -6.04 7.01
CA MET A 120 8.11 -6.13 6.73
C MET A 120 7.29 -6.38 8.00
N MET A 121 7.78 -7.25 8.90
CA MET A 121 7.15 -7.48 10.21
C MET A 121 7.03 -6.20 11.06
N ARG A 122 7.93 -5.22 10.86
CA ARG A 122 7.81 -3.90 11.49
C ARG A 122 6.86 -2.96 10.74
N THR A 123 6.84 -3.00 9.40
CA THR A 123 5.97 -2.15 8.57
C THR A 123 4.49 -2.41 8.86
N ILE A 124 4.03 -3.67 8.76
CA ILE A 124 2.59 -4.00 8.76
C ILE A 124 1.85 -3.45 10.00
N PRO A 125 2.33 -3.64 11.25
CA PRO A 125 1.67 -3.09 12.42
C PRO A 125 1.57 -1.56 12.41
N LEU A 126 2.54 -0.86 11.81
CA LEU A 126 2.54 0.60 11.72
C LEU A 126 1.59 1.12 10.64
N LEU A 127 1.34 0.35 9.57
CA LEU A 127 0.28 0.66 8.60
C LEU A 127 -1.10 0.70 9.27
N HIS A 128 -1.41 -0.30 10.10
CA HIS A 128 -2.71 -0.36 10.79
C HIS A 128 -2.88 0.79 11.80
N LYS A 129 -1.79 1.27 12.42
CA LYS A 129 -1.83 2.42 13.35
C LYS A 129 -2.14 3.76 12.66
N THR A 130 -2.06 3.83 11.33
CA THR A 130 -2.44 5.05 10.60
C THR A 130 -3.93 5.37 10.68
N GLY A 131 -4.78 4.38 10.97
CA GLY A 131 -6.23 4.50 10.96
C GLY A 131 -6.88 4.46 9.57
N PHE A 132 -6.08 4.20 8.52
CA PHE A 132 -6.57 4.01 7.16
C PHE A 132 -6.73 2.54 6.81
N LYS A 133 -7.53 2.26 5.77
CA LYS A 133 -7.77 0.90 5.29
C LYS A 133 -6.47 0.29 4.72
N VAL A 134 -5.98 -0.73 5.41
CA VAL A 134 -4.89 -1.61 4.93
C VAL A 134 -5.50 -2.78 4.17
N ASP A 135 -5.00 -3.04 2.97
CA ASP A 135 -5.45 -4.10 2.08
C ASP A 135 -4.44 -5.23 2.09
N ALA A 136 -4.74 -6.31 2.82
CA ALA A 136 -3.78 -7.37 3.11
C ALA A 136 -3.22 -8.07 1.86
N GLU A 137 -3.96 -8.07 0.75
CA GLU A 137 -3.49 -8.64 -0.52
C GLU A 137 -2.20 -7.99 -1.05
N PHE A 138 -1.92 -6.75 -0.66
CA PHE A 138 -0.69 -6.02 -1.04
C PHE A 138 0.45 -6.17 -0.03
N TRP A 139 0.24 -6.89 1.08
CA TRP A 139 1.22 -6.95 2.18
C TRP A 139 1.56 -8.38 2.63
N GLU A 140 0.85 -9.40 2.15
CA GLU A 140 1.02 -10.79 2.58
C GLU A 140 1.88 -11.66 1.65
N THR A 141 1.95 -11.34 0.36
CA THR A 141 2.49 -12.27 -0.65
C THR A 141 3.82 -11.83 -1.26
N GLY A 142 4.21 -10.56 -1.14
CA GLY A 142 5.32 -9.99 -1.91
C GLY A 142 5.13 -10.06 -3.43
N ALA A 143 3.96 -10.51 -3.90
CA ALA A 143 3.67 -10.78 -5.29
C ALA A 143 2.37 -10.08 -5.67
N SER A 144 2.47 -9.17 -6.64
CA SER A 144 1.30 -8.55 -7.25
C SER A 144 0.41 -9.62 -7.91
N CYS A 145 -0.91 -9.56 -7.67
CA CYS A 145 -1.90 -10.34 -8.42
C CYS A 145 -1.91 -10.00 -9.93
N CYS A 146 -1.30 -8.88 -10.32
CA CYS A 146 -1.09 -8.43 -11.69
C CYS A 146 0.42 -8.16 -11.90
N PRO A 147 1.24 -9.19 -12.18
CA PRO A 147 2.66 -8.95 -12.42
C PRO A 147 2.84 -8.03 -13.64
N PRO A 148 3.91 -7.21 -13.67
CA PRO A 148 4.21 -6.39 -14.84
C PRO A 148 4.35 -7.28 -16.07
N ASN A 149 3.76 -6.85 -17.18
CA ASN A 149 3.60 -7.64 -18.41
C ASN A 149 2.85 -8.97 -18.17
N PRO A 150 1.56 -8.93 -17.78
CA PRO A 150 0.77 -10.14 -17.63
C PRO A 150 0.73 -10.90 -18.97
N PRO A 151 0.67 -12.24 -18.97
CA PRO A 151 0.49 -12.98 -20.21
C PRO A 151 -0.74 -12.41 -20.94
N PRO A 152 -0.69 -12.24 -22.28
CA PRO A 152 -1.82 -11.72 -23.03
C PRO A 152 -3.07 -12.53 -22.68
N PRO A 153 -4.26 -11.91 -22.63
CA PRO A 153 -5.49 -12.67 -22.44
C PRO A 153 -5.48 -13.81 -23.45
N CYS A 154 -5.86 -15.02 -23.03
CA CYS A 154 -6.07 -16.12 -23.97
C CYS A 154 -6.89 -15.53 -25.12
N SER A 155 -6.29 -15.43 -26.30
CA SER A 155 -7.02 -15.07 -27.50
C SER A 155 -8.10 -16.14 -27.60
N ASP A 156 -9.35 -15.77 -27.39
CA ASP A 156 -10.47 -16.61 -27.81
C ASP A 156 -10.21 -16.90 -29.29
N GLY A 157 -9.80 -18.14 -29.56
CA GLY A 157 -9.39 -18.56 -30.88
C GLY A 157 -10.57 -18.41 -31.84
N ASP A 158 -10.26 -17.85 -33.02
CA ASP A 158 -11.03 -17.82 -34.28
C ASP A 158 -12.55 -17.56 -34.22
#